data_AF-A0A9W6LIF1-F1
#
_entry.id   AF-A0A9W6LIF1-F1
#
_cell.length_a   1.000
_cell.length_b   1.000
_cell.length_c   1.000
_cell.angle_alpha   90.00
_cell.angle_beta   90.00
_cell.angle_gamma   90.00
#
_symmetry.space_group_name_H-M   'P 1'
#
loop_
_entity.id
_entity.type
_entity.pdbx_description
1 polymer ?
#
loop_
_entity_poly.entity_id
_entity_poly.type
_entity_poly.pdbx_seq_one_letter_code
_entity_poly.pdbx_strand_id
1 'polypeptide(L)'
;MRYENITDDQIAAFIDSDARPRQIPEETRRLRDAEEMLALKDPLGALQFLAPLLRDHPDHPDVMLVAARAYFKSAQLNRALELTEKMVEANPADFYARLLLGRTLQRMGRAEEARGHLRMVNEIAE
;
A
#
# COMPACT_ATOMS: atom_id res chain seq x y z
N MET A 1 36.80 -15.21 -32.64
CA MET A 1 35.72 -14.61 -31.83
C MET A 1 36.11 -13.16 -31.59
N ARG A 2 35.49 -12.21 -32.30
CA ARG A 2 35.84 -10.79 -32.23
C ARG A 2 34.69 -10.10 -31.49
N TYR A 3 34.92 -9.65 -30.27
CA TYR A 3 33.97 -8.77 -29.58
C TYR A 3 34.07 -7.41 -30.27
N GLU A 4 32.98 -6.96 -30.88
CA GLU A 4 32.88 -5.61 -31.44
C GLU A 4 32.92 -4.63 -30.27
N ASN A 5 33.94 -3.77 -30.27
CA ASN A 5 34.12 -2.73 -29.27
C ASN A 5 33.00 -1.71 -29.46
N ILE A 6 32.06 -1.66 -28.51
CA ILE A 6 31.08 -0.59 -28.41
C ILE A 6 31.87 0.72 -28.25
N THR A 7 31.71 1.66 -29.18
CA THR A 7 32.38 2.96 -29.11
C THR A 7 31.72 3.86 -28.07
N ASP A 8 32.46 4.79 -27.47
CA ASP A 8 31.94 5.75 -26.48
C ASP A 8 30.71 6.52 -27.01
N ASP A 9 30.64 6.76 -28.32
CA ASP A 9 29.49 7.35 -29.01
C ASP A 9 28.24 6.47 -28.99
N GLN A 10 28.38 5.13 -29.04
CA GLN A 10 27.26 4.20 -28.94
C GLN A 10 26.74 4.10 -27.50
N ILE A 11 27.64 4.22 -26.51
CA ILE A 11 27.27 4.30 -25.09
C ILE A 11 26.55 5.63 -24.82
N ALA A 12 27.07 6.74 -25.37
CA ALA A 12 26.46 8.05 -25.26
C ALA A 12 25.07 8.10 -25.90
N ALA A 13 24.91 7.54 -27.11
CA ALA A 13 23.61 7.45 -27.78
C ALA A 13 22.57 6.62 -26.99
N PHE A 14 23.01 5.55 -26.29
CA PHE A 14 22.13 4.79 -25.42
C PHE A 14 21.70 5.58 -24.18
N ILE A 15 22.62 6.35 -23.58
CA ILE A 15 22.34 7.20 -22.40
C ILE A 15 21.44 8.39 -22.77
N ASP A 16 21.64 8.98 -23.96
CA ASP A 16 20.96 10.23 -24.37
C ASP A 16 19.56 9.97 -24.95
N SER A 17 19.31 8.77 -25.50
CA SER A 17 18.01 8.41 -26.09
C SER A 17 16.87 8.20 -25.06
N ASP A 18 17.23 8.06 -23.78
CA ASP A 18 16.30 7.79 -22.68
C ASP A 18 16.12 8.99 -21.72
N ALA A 19 16.62 10.17 -22.09
CA ALA A 19 16.51 11.41 -21.31
C ALA A 19 15.10 12.03 -21.29
N ARG A 20 14.04 11.23 -21.50
CA ARG A 20 12.73 11.64 -20.98
C ARG A 20 12.89 11.68 -19.47
N PRO A 21 12.59 12.79 -18.77
CA PRO A 21 12.54 12.73 -17.32
C PRO A 21 11.66 11.54 -16.99
N ARG A 22 12.17 10.55 -16.23
CA ARG A 22 11.37 9.41 -15.76
C ARG A 22 10.24 10.00 -14.92
N GLN A 23 9.14 10.35 -15.57
CA GLN A 23 7.98 10.92 -14.93
C GLN A 23 7.47 9.81 -14.01
N ILE A 24 7.43 10.11 -12.72
CA ILE A 24 6.83 9.21 -11.75
C ILE A 24 5.41 8.91 -12.27
N PRO A 25 5.06 7.61 -12.49
CA PRO A 25 3.74 7.23 -12.92
C PRO A 25 2.67 7.90 -12.06
N GLU A 26 1.56 8.27 -12.67
CA GLU A 26 0.53 9.06 -11.98
C GLU A 26 -0.03 8.29 -10.78
N GLU A 27 -0.12 6.97 -10.89
CA GLU A 27 -0.53 6.06 -9.83
C GLU A 27 0.43 6.10 -8.64
N THR A 28 1.74 6.06 -8.92
CA THR A 28 2.78 6.18 -7.90
C THR A 28 2.74 7.54 -7.20
N ARG A 29 2.44 8.62 -7.95
CA ARG A 29 2.29 9.95 -7.38
C ARG A 29 1.07 10.03 -6.46
N ARG A 30 -0.09 9.56 -6.92
CA ARG A 30 -1.32 9.52 -6.11
C ARG A 30 -1.14 8.71 -4.83
N LEU A 31 -0.45 7.58 -4.90
CA LEU A 31 -0.19 6.77 -3.72
C LEU A 31 0.67 7.53 -2.70
N ARG A 32 1.72 8.22 -3.17
CA ARG A 32 2.56 9.08 -2.30
C ARG A 32 1.77 10.22 -1.69
N ASP A 33 0.95 10.92 -2.48
CA ASP A 33 0.11 12.01 -1.98
C ASP A 33 -0.86 11.49 -0.90
N ALA A 34 -1.44 10.30 -1.09
CA ALA A 34 -2.29 9.66 -0.09
C ALA A 34 -1.53 9.34 1.22
N GLU A 35 -0.29 8.86 1.13
CA GLU A 35 0.56 8.62 2.30
C GLU A 35 0.89 9.92 3.04
N GLU A 36 1.17 11.00 2.30
CA GLU A 36 1.40 12.33 2.87
C GLU A 36 0.17 12.83 3.62
N MET A 37 -1.03 12.70 3.05
CA MET A 37 -2.27 13.06 3.74
C MET A 37 -2.45 12.28 5.05
N LEU A 38 -2.10 10.99 5.08
CA LEU A 38 -2.11 10.20 6.32
C LEU A 38 -1.08 10.69 7.35
N ALA A 39 0.09 11.14 6.90
CA ALA A 39 1.10 11.74 7.77
C ALA A 39 0.60 13.07 8.38
N LEU A 40 -0.14 13.86 7.59
CA LEU A 40 -0.82 15.09 8.03
C LEU A 40 -2.07 14.83 8.88
N LYS A 41 -2.38 13.57 9.20
CA LYS A 41 -3.59 13.15 9.93
C LYS A 41 -4.90 13.52 9.21
N ASP A 42 -4.86 13.64 7.88
CA ASP A 42 -6.03 13.79 7.02
C ASP A 42 -6.38 12.48 6.30
N PRO A 43 -7.09 11.55 6.96
CA PRO A 43 -7.48 10.30 6.32
C PRO A 43 -8.55 10.47 5.24
N LEU A 44 -9.31 11.58 5.23
CA LEU A 44 -10.32 11.81 4.19
C LEU A 44 -9.68 12.37 2.92
N GLY A 45 -8.71 13.28 3.04
CA GLY A 45 -7.87 13.72 1.93
C GLY A 45 -7.11 12.55 1.30
N ALA A 46 -6.55 11.64 2.10
CA ALA A 46 -5.91 10.43 1.59
C ALA A 46 -6.84 9.60 0.69
N LEU A 47 -8.10 9.45 1.09
CA LEU A 47 -9.09 8.69 0.31
C LEU A 47 -9.45 9.35 -1.02
N GLN A 48 -9.30 10.67 -1.16
CA GLN A 48 -9.51 11.36 -2.43
C GLN A 48 -8.46 10.94 -3.47
N PHE A 49 -7.18 10.84 -3.05
CA PHE A 49 -6.10 10.37 -3.92
C PHE A 49 -6.18 8.87 -4.21
N LEU A 50 -6.70 8.07 -3.26
CA LEU A 50 -6.83 6.62 -3.41
C LEU A 50 -8.05 6.20 -4.24
N ALA A 51 -9.08 7.04 -4.38
CA ALA A 51 -10.31 6.65 -5.06
C ALA A 51 -10.09 6.15 -6.51
N PRO A 52 -9.27 6.81 -7.36
CA PRO A 52 -8.94 6.27 -8.68
C PRO A 52 -8.16 4.95 -8.59
N LEU A 53 -7.21 4.84 -7.66
CA LEU A 53 -6.38 3.65 -7.50
C LEU A 53 -7.19 2.43 -7.05
N LEU A 54 -8.16 2.61 -6.15
CA LEU A 54 -9.06 1.54 -5.71
C LEU A 54 -10.00 1.08 -6.83
N ARG A 55 -10.33 1.97 -7.78
CA ARG A 55 -11.14 1.61 -8.95
C ARG A 55 -10.32 0.82 -9.98
N ASP A 56 -9.10 1.29 -10.26
CA ASP A 56 -8.29 0.78 -11.37
C ASP A 56 -7.43 -0.42 -10.94
N HIS A 57 -7.09 -0.50 -9.65
CA HIS A 57 -6.24 -1.52 -9.04
C HIS A 57 -6.76 -1.98 -7.66
N PRO A 58 -7.99 -2.54 -7.59
CA PRO A 58 -8.66 -2.85 -6.33
C PRO A 58 -7.89 -3.84 -5.43
N ASP A 59 -7.09 -4.73 -6.04
CA ASP A 59 -6.36 -5.80 -5.35
C ASP A 59 -4.85 -5.50 -5.22
N HIS A 60 -4.41 -4.27 -5.54
CA HIS A 60 -3.00 -3.90 -5.40
C HIS A 60 -2.63 -3.75 -3.91
N PRO A 61 -1.66 -4.52 -3.37
CA PRO A 61 -1.38 -4.59 -1.93
C PRO A 61 -1.13 -3.22 -1.28
N ASP A 62 -0.30 -2.37 -1.90
CA ASP A 62 -0.01 -1.05 -1.34
C ASP A 62 -1.24 -0.12 -1.31
N VAL A 63 -2.08 -0.16 -2.36
CA VAL A 63 -3.31 0.63 -2.44
C VAL A 63 -4.28 0.18 -1.36
N MET A 64 -4.49 -1.13 -1.21
CA MET A 64 -5.32 -1.72 -0.17
C MET A 64 -4.82 -1.32 1.22
N LEU A 65 -3.51 -1.37 1.45
CA LEU A 65 -2.93 -1.05 2.74
C LEU A 65 -3.17 0.42 3.14
N VAL A 66 -2.85 1.35 2.24
CA VAL A 66 -3.01 2.79 2.52
C VAL A 66 -4.51 3.11 2.68
N ALA A 67 -5.39 2.52 1.87
CA ALA A 67 -6.83 2.67 2.00
C ALA A 67 -7.39 2.10 3.31
N ALA A 68 -6.98 0.90 3.72
CA ALA A 68 -7.39 0.30 4.99
C ALA A 68 -6.98 1.18 6.18
N ARG A 69 -5.77 1.74 6.16
CA ARG A 69 -5.30 2.70 7.17
C ARG A 69 -6.14 3.98 7.18
N ALA A 70 -6.48 4.50 6.01
CA ALA A 70 -7.31 5.69 5.86
C ALA A 70 -8.75 5.46 6.35
N TYR A 71 -9.37 4.35 5.97
CA TYR A 71 -10.69 3.96 6.46
C TYR A 71 -10.71 3.73 7.98
N PHE A 72 -9.70 3.06 8.53
CA PHE A 72 -9.56 2.90 9.98
C PHE A 72 -9.49 4.26 10.67
N LYS A 73 -8.59 5.15 10.24
CA LYS A 73 -8.41 6.48 10.86
C LYS A 73 -9.65 7.38 10.73
N SER A 74 -10.39 7.28 9.64
CA SER A 74 -11.66 8.01 9.41
C SER A 74 -12.90 7.32 9.99
N ALA A 75 -12.74 6.27 10.81
CA ALA A 75 -13.83 5.52 11.45
C ALA A 75 -14.81 4.82 10.47
N GLN A 76 -14.41 4.62 9.22
CA GLN A 76 -15.15 3.83 8.23
C GLN A 76 -14.84 2.33 8.41
N LEU A 77 -15.17 1.78 9.59
CA LEU A 77 -14.65 0.49 10.05
C LEU A 77 -15.08 -0.70 9.19
N ASN A 78 -16.28 -0.69 8.60
CA ASN A 78 -16.72 -1.76 7.70
C ASN A 78 -15.86 -1.86 6.43
N ARG A 79 -15.45 -0.71 5.87
CA ARG A 79 -14.58 -0.67 4.69
C ARG A 79 -13.15 -1.07 5.04
N ALA A 80 -12.67 -0.64 6.21
CA ALA A 80 -11.38 -1.08 6.72
C ALA A 80 -11.36 -2.61 6.92
N LEU A 81 -12.42 -3.16 7.52
CA LEU A 81 -12.58 -4.59 7.76
C LEU A 81 -12.47 -5.37 6.46
N GLU A 82 -13.30 -5.04 5.45
CA GLU A 82 -13.32 -5.74 4.17
C GLU A 82 -11.93 -5.78 3.50
N LEU A 83 -11.22 -4.64 3.46
CA LEU A 83 -9.89 -4.60 2.88
C LEU A 83 -8.89 -5.42 3.69
N THR A 84 -8.92 -5.33 5.02
CA THR A 84 -8.00 -6.09 5.87
C THR A 84 -8.26 -7.59 5.84
N GLU A 85 -9.51 -8.03 5.67
CA GLU A 85 -9.86 -9.44 5.46
C GLU A 85 -9.25 -9.93 4.13
N LYS A 86 -9.46 -9.21 3.02
CA LYS A 86 -8.85 -9.53 1.73
C LYS A 86 -7.32 -9.59 1.78
N MET A 87 -6.68 -8.65 2.49
CA MET A 87 -5.22 -8.66 2.66
C MET A 87 -4.73 -9.90 3.42
N VAL A 88 -5.44 -10.30 4.49
CA VAL A 88 -5.10 -11.51 5.26
C VAL A 88 -5.40 -12.78 4.47
N GLU A 89 -6.45 -12.81 3.66
CA GLU A 89 -6.75 -13.92 2.75
C GLU A 89 -5.66 -14.07 1.68
N ALA A 90 -5.20 -12.97 1.09
CA ALA A 90 -4.17 -12.96 0.06
C ALA A 90 -2.79 -13.35 0.63
N ASN A 91 -2.45 -12.85 1.81
CA ASN A 91 -1.22 -13.23 2.51
C ASN A 91 -1.48 -13.45 4.01
N PRO A 92 -1.79 -14.69 4.41
CA PRO A 92 -1.99 -15.02 5.82
C PRO A 92 -0.75 -14.83 6.69
N ALA A 93 0.45 -14.65 6.13
CA ALA A 93 1.66 -14.39 6.91
C ALA A 93 1.95 -12.89 7.11
N ASP A 94 1.16 -11.99 6.49
CA ASP A 94 1.33 -10.55 6.67
C ASP A 94 0.89 -10.12 8.08
N PHE A 95 1.87 -9.92 8.95
CA PHE A 95 1.66 -9.47 10.32
C PHE A 95 1.02 -8.09 10.40
N TYR A 96 1.32 -7.20 9.45
CA TYR A 96 0.76 -5.85 9.47
C TYR A 96 -0.71 -5.85 9.06
N ALA A 97 -1.08 -6.67 8.07
CA ALA A 97 -2.49 -6.90 7.70
C ALA A 97 -3.29 -7.49 8.89
N ARG A 98 -2.74 -8.52 9.56
CA ARG A 98 -3.37 -9.10 10.76
C ARG A 98 -3.52 -8.11 11.90
N LEU A 99 -2.50 -7.29 12.15
CA LEU A 99 -2.55 -6.24 13.16
C LEU A 99 -3.64 -5.21 12.86
N LEU A 100 -3.74 -4.77 11.59
CA LEU A 100 -4.74 -3.79 11.18
C LEU A 100 -6.17 -4.38 11.25
N LEU A 101 -6.35 -5.64 10.85
CA LEU A 101 -7.62 -6.38 11.01
C LEU A 101 -8.02 -6.47 12.49
N GLY A 102 -7.11 -6.94 13.35
CA GLY A 102 -7.35 -7.06 14.78
C GLY A 102 -7.73 -5.72 15.44
N ARG A 103 -7.01 -4.64 15.10
CA ARG A 103 -7.33 -3.28 15.60
C ARG A 103 -8.67 -2.77 15.09
N THR A 104 -9.01 -3.07 13.84
CA THR A 104 -10.30 -2.69 13.25
C THR A 104 -11.44 -3.41 13.99
N LEU A 105 -11.31 -4.72 14.20
CA LEU A 105 -12.28 -5.53 14.96
C LEU A 105 -12.43 -5.03 16.41
N GLN A 106 -11.33 -4.70 17.09
CA GLN A 106 -11.40 -4.10 18.44
C GLN A 106 -12.21 -2.81 18.45
N ARG A 107 -11.95 -1.90 17.49
CA ARG A 107 -12.66 -0.62 17.42
C ARG A 107 -14.13 -0.76 17.05
N MET A 108 -14.50 -1.87 16.39
CA MET A 108 -15.89 -2.27 16.14
C MET A 108 -16.57 -2.93 17.35
N GLY A 109 -15.85 -3.19 18.45
CA GLY A 109 -16.38 -3.92 19.61
C GLY A 109 -16.34 -5.45 19.47
N ARG A 110 -15.72 -5.99 18.41
CA ARG A 110 -15.60 -7.43 18.12
C ARG A 110 -14.31 -8.00 18.74
N ALA A 111 -14.18 -7.86 20.07
CA ALA A 111 -12.95 -8.17 20.78
C ALA A 111 -12.53 -9.65 20.71
N GLU A 112 -13.49 -10.58 20.72
CA GLU A 112 -13.19 -12.02 20.63
C GLU A 112 -12.54 -12.39 19.30
N GLU A 113 -13.08 -11.87 18.20
CA GLU A 113 -12.54 -12.11 16.86
C GLU A 113 -11.16 -11.48 16.70
N ALA A 114 -10.97 -10.27 17.25
CA ALA A 114 -9.68 -9.60 17.23
C ALA A 114 -8.57 -10.39 17.94
N ARG A 115 -8.88 -11.11 19.04
CA ARG A 115 -7.88 -11.91 19.78
C ARG A 115 -7.23 -12.97 18.90
N GLY A 116 -7.98 -13.58 17.98
CA GLY A 116 -7.43 -14.54 17.02
C GLY A 116 -6.33 -13.94 16.15
N HIS A 117 -6.54 -12.72 15.66
CA HIS A 117 -5.59 -12.03 14.78
C HIS A 117 -4.41 -11.41 15.54
N LEU A 118 -4.61 -10.92 16.76
CA LEU A 118 -3.59 -10.20 17.53
C LEU A 118 -2.62 -11.11 18.30
N ARG A 119 -3.02 -12.34 18.67
CA ARG A 119 -2.12 -13.28 19.38
C ARG A 119 -0.83 -13.53 18.59
N MET A 120 -0.95 -13.83 17.31
CA MET A 120 0.20 -14.08 16.43
C MET A 120 1.11 -12.86 16.24
N VAL A 121 0.59 -11.64 16.41
CA VAL A 121 1.40 -10.43 16.27
C VAL A 121 2.24 -10.18 17.52
N ASN A 122 1.70 -10.45 18.71
CA ASN A 122 2.41 -10.22 19.96
C ASN A 122 3.52 -11.25 20.20
N GLU A 123 3.37 -12.48 19.71
CA GLU A 123 4.37 -13.56 19.84
C GLU A 123 5.68 -13.30 19.07
N ILE A 124 5.72 -12.32 18.17
CA ILE A 124 6.90 -11.99 17.34
C ILE A 124 7.58 -10.69 17.79
N ALA A 125 6.88 -9.89 18.61
CA ALA A 125 7.38 -8.62 19.11
C ALA A 125 8.15 -8.75 20.45
N GLU A 126 8.27 -9.97 20.99
CA GLU A 126 9.10 -10.34 22.14
C GLU A 126 10.39 -11.03 21.68
#